data_AF-A0A9D6FP05-F1
#
_entry.id   AF-A0A9D6FP05-F1
#
_cell.length_a   1.000
_cell.length_b   1.000
_cell.length_c   1.000
_cell.angle_alpha   90.00
_cell.angle_beta   90.00
_cell.angle_gamma   90.00
#
_symmetry.space_group_name_H-M   'P 1'
#
loop_
_entity.id
_entity.type
_entity.pdbx_description
1 polymer ?
#
loop_
_entity_poly.entity_id
_entity_poly.type
_entity_poly.pdbx_seq_one_letter_code
_entity_poly.pdbx_strand_id
1 'polypeptide(L)'
;METTAQDANQAEQRFRELLGCLDESPRDADLLVQVGTAALDLARPREGFLYLSRALELDPSKRSLLPKLRACAAPEELPALQKLMRRPGRFTEGLAGVFSYPFRGAGVGMLILGSLFFYGIRVITSLNFFPMVGLFVGLIMFGYLSMWFIDVAKKTAYWEEEPPHWPDPSMWTDLMSDWAKIASAYVASFLPVIVLTSYLIGSGSMGVAQDIGQEDAVARWEAGFMAFVAIFYVVFGVLGLAYLPMALMANVLLGSCFAAWNPVFVVRSAWRIKKEYAIAAAVFLALSAASAVAEAIVTATELMIFAGVVVMFIEIYTMVVQMRLLGLLYGMTQTRLAWFR
;
A
#
# COMPACT_ATOMS: atom_id res chain seq x y z
N MET A 1 -34.86 36.31 28.32
CA MET A 1 -33.86 35.80 29.28
C MET A 1 -34.21 34.39 29.75
N GLU A 2 -35.48 34.01 29.91
CA GLU A 2 -35.83 32.61 30.24
C GLU A 2 -35.52 31.62 29.10
N THR A 3 -35.72 32.00 27.84
CA THR A 3 -35.44 31.14 26.68
C THR A 3 -33.98 30.68 26.61
N THR A 4 -33.02 31.55 26.90
CA THR A 4 -31.59 31.23 26.84
C THR A 4 -31.14 30.22 27.89
N ALA A 5 -31.80 30.14 29.04
CA ALA A 5 -31.47 29.20 30.10
C ALA A 5 -31.97 27.78 29.77
N GLN A 6 -33.14 27.68 29.14
CA GLN A 6 -33.70 26.41 28.70
C GLN A 6 -32.88 25.80 27.55
N ASP A 7 -32.48 26.63 26.58
CA ASP A 7 -31.64 26.20 25.46
C ASP A 7 -30.27 25.67 25.94
N ALA A 8 -29.65 26.34 26.92
CA ALA A 8 -28.39 25.90 27.50
C ALA A 8 -28.50 24.55 28.24
N ASN A 9 -29.58 24.35 29.01
CA ASN A 9 -29.83 23.08 29.70
C ASN A 9 -30.06 21.93 28.70
N GLN A 10 -30.79 22.20 27.61
CA GLN A 10 -31.03 21.19 26.57
C GLN A 10 -29.73 20.81 25.84
N ALA A 11 -28.88 21.79 25.54
CA ALA A 11 -27.57 21.53 24.94
C ALA A 11 -26.65 20.71 25.86
N GLU A 12 -26.65 21.02 27.17
CA GLU A 12 -25.88 20.27 28.18
C GLU A 12 -26.35 18.82 28.31
N GLN A 13 -27.68 18.61 28.33
CA GLN A 13 -28.26 17.28 28.36
C GLN A 13 -27.86 16.47 27.12
N ARG A 14 -27.98 17.06 25.93
CA ARG A 14 -27.57 16.43 24.67
C ARG A 14 -26.09 16.07 24.67
N PHE A 15 -25.23 16.96 25.17
CA PHE A 15 -23.79 16.69 25.28
C PHE A 15 -23.51 15.48 26.18
N ARG A 16 -24.20 15.37 27.33
CA ARG A 16 -24.07 14.21 28.23
C ARG A 16 -24.57 12.91 27.62
N GLU A 17 -25.69 12.95 26.91
CA GLU A 17 -26.22 11.78 26.20
C GLU A 17 -25.23 11.29 25.14
N LEU A 18 -24.66 12.21 24.34
CA LEU A 18 -23.66 11.87 23.34
C LEU A 18 -22.37 11.31 23.96
N LEU A 19 -21.95 11.81 25.12
CA LEU A 19 -20.82 11.23 25.87
C LEU A 19 -21.12 9.80 26.33
N GLY A 20 -22.33 9.53 26.82
CA GLY A 20 -22.75 8.16 27.17
C GLY A 20 -22.68 7.20 25.98
N CYS A 21 -23.14 7.64 24.80
CA CYS A 21 -22.97 6.85 23.57
C CYS A 21 -21.50 6.68 23.18
N LEU A 22 -20.65 7.68 23.45
CA LEU A 22 -19.23 7.63 23.10
C LEU A 22 -18.47 6.64 24.00
N ASP A 23 -18.89 6.47 25.24
CA ASP A 23 -18.35 5.44 26.13
C ASP A 23 -18.63 4.02 25.61
N GLU A 24 -19.79 3.81 24.96
CA GLU A 24 -20.13 2.54 24.31
C GLU A 24 -19.35 2.33 23.00
N SER A 25 -19.06 3.40 22.26
CA SER A 25 -18.41 3.36 20.94
C SER A 25 -17.30 4.42 20.79
N PRO A 26 -16.15 4.27 21.50
CA PRO A 26 -15.13 5.32 21.61
C PRO A 26 -14.33 5.60 20.33
N ARG A 27 -14.55 4.81 19.28
CA ARG A 27 -13.90 4.94 17.96
C ARG A 27 -14.86 5.34 16.85
N ASP A 28 -16.12 5.69 17.17
CA ASP A 28 -17.05 6.22 16.19
C ASP A 28 -16.69 7.68 15.85
N ALA A 29 -16.16 7.88 14.64
CA ALA A 29 -15.77 9.20 14.17
C ALA A 29 -16.97 10.15 13.99
N ASP A 30 -18.17 9.67 13.68
CA ASP A 30 -19.37 10.53 13.53
C ASP A 30 -19.85 11.00 14.88
N LEU A 31 -19.83 10.12 15.87
CA LEU A 31 -20.18 10.46 17.24
C LEU A 31 -19.20 11.47 17.84
N LEU A 32 -17.90 11.30 17.62
CA LEU A 32 -16.89 12.28 18.03
C LEU A 32 -17.09 13.66 17.38
N VAL A 33 -17.54 13.71 16.12
CA VAL A 33 -17.93 14.99 15.50
C VAL A 33 -19.10 15.61 16.23
N GLN A 34 -20.14 14.83 16.53
CA GLN A 34 -21.33 15.32 17.22
C GLN A 34 -21.00 15.85 18.62
N VAL A 35 -20.24 15.08 19.42
CA VAL A 35 -19.76 15.47 20.75
C VAL A 35 -18.93 16.74 20.66
N GLY A 36 -17.96 16.78 19.73
CA GLY A 36 -17.10 17.94 19.53
C GLY A 36 -17.88 19.18 19.12
N THR A 37 -18.89 19.06 18.25
CA THR A 37 -19.77 20.19 17.91
C THR A 37 -20.63 20.66 19.08
N ALA A 38 -21.20 19.74 19.85
CA ALA A 38 -21.99 20.08 21.03
C ALA A 38 -21.14 20.78 22.11
N ALA A 39 -19.88 20.37 22.29
CA ALA A 39 -18.93 21.05 23.17
C ALA A 39 -18.66 22.50 22.71
N LEU A 40 -18.52 22.72 21.39
CA LEU A 40 -18.37 24.08 20.85
C LEU A 40 -19.62 24.94 21.09
N ASP A 41 -20.82 24.36 20.95
CA ASP A 41 -22.10 25.04 21.20
C ASP A 41 -22.25 25.45 22.68
N LEU A 42 -21.66 24.67 23.60
CA LEU A 42 -21.59 24.97 25.03
C LEU A 42 -20.43 25.91 25.42
N ALA A 43 -19.78 26.55 24.44
CA ALA A 43 -18.62 27.41 24.63
C ALA A 43 -17.44 26.71 25.36
N ARG A 44 -17.24 25.41 25.10
CA ARG A 44 -16.10 24.61 25.59
C ARG A 44 -15.11 24.31 24.45
N PRO A 45 -14.32 25.30 23.99
CA PRO A 45 -13.49 25.16 22.79
C PRO A 45 -12.41 24.09 22.89
N ARG A 46 -11.83 23.88 24.08
CA ARG A 46 -10.80 22.85 24.31
C ARG A 46 -11.36 21.43 24.18
N GLU A 47 -12.51 21.16 24.79
CA GLU A 47 -13.21 19.88 24.62
C GLU A 47 -13.62 19.67 23.17
N GLY A 48 -14.19 20.70 22.54
CA GLY A 48 -14.54 20.67 21.12
C GLY A 48 -13.35 20.37 20.22
N PHE A 49 -12.20 21.03 20.45
CA PHE A 49 -10.97 20.75 19.72
C PHE A 49 -10.54 19.29 19.89
N LEU A 50 -10.48 18.79 21.12
CA LEU A 50 -10.06 17.42 21.45
C LEU A 50 -10.90 16.36 20.71
N TYR A 51 -12.23 16.48 20.75
CA TYR A 51 -13.11 15.50 20.10
C TYR A 51 -13.08 15.63 18.58
N LEU A 52 -13.04 16.86 18.04
CA LEU A 52 -12.97 17.07 16.59
C LEU A 52 -11.62 16.65 16.00
N SER A 53 -10.51 16.85 16.72
CA SER A 53 -9.19 16.41 16.27
C SER A 53 -9.13 14.89 16.26
N ARG A 54 -9.65 14.24 17.30
CA ARG A 54 -9.75 12.77 17.37
C ARG A 54 -10.66 12.19 16.30
N ALA A 55 -11.77 12.88 15.98
CA ALA A 55 -12.63 12.50 14.86
C ALA A 55 -11.87 12.55 13.52
N LEU A 56 -11.05 13.60 13.31
CA LEU A 56 -10.25 13.76 12.10
C LEU A 56 -9.09 12.76 12.01
N GLU A 57 -8.52 12.36 13.16
CA GLU A 57 -7.50 11.31 13.25
C GLU A 57 -8.09 9.93 12.87
N LEU A 58 -9.31 9.63 13.33
CA LEU A 58 -9.99 8.38 13.02
C LEU A 58 -10.52 8.36 11.58
N ASP A 59 -11.08 9.49 11.11
CA ASP A 59 -11.59 9.64 9.76
C ASP A 59 -11.08 10.95 9.09
N PRO A 60 -9.96 10.88 8.36
CA PRO A 60 -9.40 12.02 7.64
C PRO A 60 -10.28 12.53 6.51
N SER A 61 -11.39 11.85 6.17
CA SER A 61 -12.34 12.33 5.17
C SER A 61 -13.12 13.55 5.68
N LYS A 62 -13.24 13.75 7.00
CA LYS A 62 -14.00 14.84 7.65
C LYS A 62 -13.25 16.17 7.69
N ARG A 63 -12.59 16.54 6.60
CA ARG A 63 -11.81 17.80 6.50
C ARG A 63 -12.66 19.05 6.56
N SER A 64 -13.96 18.93 6.35
CA SER A 64 -14.92 20.01 6.61
C SER A 64 -14.85 20.52 8.06
N LEU A 65 -14.24 19.76 8.98
CA LEU A 65 -13.99 20.16 10.36
C LEU A 65 -12.77 21.08 10.53
N LEU A 66 -11.82 21.11 9.57
CA LEU A 66 -10.59 21.91 9.70
C LEU A 66 -10.84 23.41 9.97
N PRO A 67 -11.83 24.08 9.33
CA PRO A 67 -12.17 25.46 9.69
C PRO A 67 -12.66 25.60 11.13
N LYS A 68 -13.45 24.65 11.63
CA LYS A 68 -13.93 24.63 13.03
C LYS A 68 -12.77 24.42 14.00
N LEU A 69 -11.92 23.43 13.73
CA LEU A 69 -10.70 23.17 14.48
C LEU A 69 -9.78 24.39 14.54
N ARG A 70 -9.59 25.08 13.41
CA ARG A 70 -8.76 26.29 13.37
C ARG A 70 -9.37 27.45 14.16
N ALA A 71 -10.71 27.54 14.22
CA ALA A 71 -11.40 28.56 14.98
C ALA A 71 -11.37 28.30 16.49
N CYS A 72 -11.34 27.03 16.94
CA CYS A 72 -11.30 26.68 18.36
C CYS A 72 -9.91 26.34 18.91
N ALA A 73 -8.90 26.13 18.05
CA ALA A 73 -7.54 25.78 18.45
C ALA A 73 -6.89 26.89 19.29
N ALA A 74 -6.38 26.53 20.45
CA ALA A 74 -5.49 27.38 21.22
C ALA A 74 -4.15 27.58 20.48
N PRO A 75 -3.40 28.67 20.75
CA PRO A 75 -2.11 28.91 20.09
C PRO A 75 -1.11 27.75 20.24
N GLU A 76 -1.17 27.03 21.36
CA GLU A 76 -0.39 25.83 21.67
C GLU A 76 -0.77 24.61 20.81
N GLU A 77 -2.00 24.55 20.30
CA GLU A 77 -2.53 23.45 19.50
C GLU A 77 -2.35 23.68 17.98
N LEU A 78 -2.12 24.93 17.56
CA LEU A 78 -1.92 25.30 16.16
C LEU A 78 -0.80 24.49 15.46
N PRO A 79 0.35 24.18 16.08
CA PRO A 79 1.38 23.35 15.43
C PRO A 79 0.90 21.92 15.16
N ALA A 80 0.15 21.32 16.09
CA ALA A 80 -0.42 19.98 15.91
C ALA A 80 -1.47 19.98 14.80
N LEU A 81 -2.36 20.98 14.79
CA LEU A 81 -3.32 21.18 13.71
C LEU A 81 -2.62 21.41 12.37
N GLN A 82 -1.54 22.19 12.35
CA GLN A 82 -0.75 22.44 11.14
C GLN A 82 -0.11 21.16 10.61
N LYS A 83 0.36 20.27 11.50
CA LYS A 83 0.84 18.93 11.13
C LYS A 83 -0.27 18.11 10.47
N LEU A 84 -1.47 18.11 11.04
CA LEU A 84 -2.67 17.46 10.43
C LEU A 84 -3.07 18.11 9.09
N MET A 85 -2.77 19.40 8.90
CA MET A 85 -3.09 20.15 7.68
C MET A 85 -2.02 20.05 6.58
N ARG A 86 -0.83 19.50 6.84
CA ARG A 86 0.25 19.35 5.84
C ARG A 86 -0.08 18.25 4.83
N ARG A 87 -1.05 18.55 3.95
CA ARG A 87 -1.27 17.80 2.72
C ARG A 87 -0.69 18.61 1.55
N PRO A 88 0.06 17.99 0.63
CA PRO A 88 0.45 18.64 -0.61
C PRO A 88 -0.80 19.10 -1.39
N GLY A 89 -0.77 20.29 -1.95
CA GLY A 89 -1.89 20.83 -2.73
C GLY A 89 -2.16 20.00 -3.99
N ARG A 90 -1.11 19.39 -4.55
CA ARG A 90 -1.16 18.53 -5.74
C ARG A 90 -0.41 17.22 -5.51
N PHE A 91 -0.84 16.17 -6.21
CA PHE A 91 -0.18 14.85 -6.12
C PHE A 91 1.33 14.94 -6.43
N THR A 92 1.69 15.72 -7.44
CA THR A 92 3.09 15.94 -7.86
C THR A 92 3.95 16.63 -6.79
N GLU A 93 3.36 17.49 -5.95
CA GLU A 93 4.08 18.14 -4.84
C GLU A 93 4.44 17.12 -3.75
N GLY A 94 3.64 16.06 -3.60
CA GLY A 94 3.90 14.97 -2.65
C GLY A 94 4.95 13.97 -3.14
N LEU A 95 5.23 13.90 -4.44
CA LEU A 95 6.08 12.85 -5.03
C LEU A 95 7.51 12.86 -4.50
N ALA A 96 8.14 14.03 -4.37
CA ALA A 96 9.48 14.13 -3.79
C ALA A 96 9.53 13.57 -2.35
N GLY A 97 8.45 13.78 -1.60
CA GLY A 97 8.29 13.23 -0.26
C GLY A 97 8.32 11.69 -0.24
N VAL A 98 7.79 11.03 -1.28
CA VAL A 98 7.75 9.56 -1.39
C VAL A 98 9.16 8.96 -1.39
N PHE A 99 10.10 9.52 -2.15
CA PHE A 99 11.47 9.01 -2.23
C PHE A 99 12.28 9.29 -0.95
N SER A 100 12.00 10.40 -0.28
CA SER A 100 12.64 10.71 1.00
C SER A 100 12.10 9.89 2.18
N TYR A 101 10.92 9.30 2.03
CA TYR A 101 10.18 8.65 3.12
C TYR A 101 10.93 7.51 3.82
N PRO A 102 11.59 6.58 3.10
CA PRO A 102 12.35 5.49 3.74
C PRO A 102 13.52 5.96 4.60
N PHE A 103 13.96 7.21 4.44
CA PHE A 103 15.08 7.79 5.20
C PHE A 103 14.65 8.65 6.40
N ARG A 104 13.34 8.76 6.67
CA ARG A 104 12.82 9.56 7.79
C ARG A 104 12.77 8.75 9.08
N GLY A 105 13.10 9.39 10.21
CA GLY A 105 13.02 8.78 11.54
C GLY A 105 13.79 7.46 11.64
N ALA A 106 13.10 6.39 12.04
CA ALA A 106 13.67 5.05 12.17
C ALA A 106 13.84 4.30 10.82
N GLY A 107 13.42 4.89 9.69
CA GLY A 107 13.39 4.21 8.39
C GLY A 107 14.75 3.70 7.91
N VAL A 108 15.83 4.46 8.12
CA VAL A 108 17.19 4.03 7.72
C VAL A 108 17.61 2.75 8.45
N GLY A 109 17.34 2.69 9.76
CA GLY A 109 17.62 1.51 10.57
C GLY A 109 16.81 0.30 10.11
N MET A 110 15.55 0.51 9.71
CA MET A 110 14.70 -0.55 9.17
C MET A 110 15.22 -1.05 7.82
N LEU A 111 15.64 -0.17 6.92
CA LEU A 111 16.22 -0.58 5.64
C LEU A 111 17.47 -1.43 5.86
N ILE A 112 18.44 -0.95 6.65
CA ILE A 112 19.70 -1.68 6.89
C ILE A 112 19.44 -3.02 7.55
N LEU A 113 18.66 -3.05 8.65
CA LEU A 113 18.38 -4.27 9.38
C LEU A 113 17.58 -5.26 8.52
N GLY A 114 16.59 -4.78 7.78
CA GLY A 114 15.83 -5.56 6.82
C GLY A 114 16.74 -6.17 5.77
N SER A 115 17.58 -5.38 5.10
CA SER A 115 18.48 -5.87 4.05
C SER A 115 19.41 -6.97 4.54
N LEU A 116 20.02 -6.79 5.71
CA LEU A 116 20.89 -7.81 6.31
C LEU A 116 20.11 -9.09 6.63
N PHE A 117 18.92 -8.95 7.22
CA PHE A 117 18.09 -10.07 7.62
C PHE A 117 17.59 -10.87 6.41
N PHE A 118 16.99 -10.20 5.42
CA PHE A 118 16.48 -10.85 4.21
C PHE A 118 17.59 -11.41 3.33
N TYR A 119 18.76 -10.77 3.29
CA TYR A 119 19.92 -11.34 2.65
C TYR A 119 20.37 -12.64 3.34
N GLY A 120 20.45 -12.66 4.68
CA GLY A 120 20.75 -13.87 5.43
C GLY A 120 19.78 -15.01 5.14
N ILE A 121 18.48 -14.70 5.05
CA ILE A 121 17.46 -15.68 4.64
C ILE A 121 17.70 -16.16 3.21
N ARG A 122 17.96 -15.27 2.25
CA ARG A 122 18.28 -15.63 0.86
C ARG A 122 19.48 -16.56 0.77
N VAL A 123 20.50 -16.34 1.60
CA VAL A 123 21.66 -17.25 1.71
C VAL A 123 21.22 -18.60 2.26
N ILE A 124 20.48 -18.64 3.38
CA ILE A 124 20.00 -19.90 3.97
C ILE A 124 19.14 -20.70 2.99
N THR A 125 18.24 -20.05 2.26
CA THR A 125 17.39 -20.72 1.26
C THR A 125 18.20 -21.19 0.05
N SER A 126 19.26 -20.47 -0.34
CA SER A 126 20.14 -20.85 -1.46
C SER A 126 21.01 -22.08 -1.19
N LEU A 127 21.31 -22.37 0.08
CA LEU A 127 22.16 -23.51 0.46
C LEU A 127 21.49 -24.87 0.26
N ASN A 128 20.21 -24.92 -0.17
CA ASN A 128 19.47 -26.14 -0.55
C ASN A 128 19.46 -27.29 0.48
N PHE A 129 19.89 -27.07 1.73
CA PHE A 129 19.95 -28.13 2.76
C PHE A 129 18.58 -28.80 2.99
N PHE A 130 17.50 -28.01 2.94
CA PHE A 130 16.13 -28.50 2.99
C PHE A 130 15.20 -27.58 2.17
N PRO A 131 14.82 -27.93 0.93
CA PRO A 131 14.03 -27.06 0.07
C PRO A 131 12.68 -26.67 0.70
N MET A 132 12.06 -27.57 1.47
CA MET A 132 10.80 -27.30 2.18
C MET A 132 10.96 -26.28 3.31
N VAL A 133 12.08 -26.32 4.04
CA VAL A 133 12.35 -25.35 5.11
C VAL A 133 12.55 -23.97 4.51
N GLY A 134 13.29 -23.88 3.40
CA GLY A 134 13.50 -22.61 2.70
C GLY A 134 12.21 -21.98 2.20
N LEU A 135 11.30 -22.79 1.64
CA LEU A 135 9.98 -22.34 1.20
C LEU A 135 9.13 -21.83 2.38
N PHE A 136 9.11 -22.56 3.50
CA PHE A 136 8.31 -22.18 4.67
C PHE A 136 8.83 -20.89 5.31
N VAL A 137 10.14 -20.78 5.49
CA VAL A 137 10.78 -19.55 5.99
C VAL A 137 10.51 -18.40 5.03
N GLY A 138 10.69 -18.60 3.72
CA GLY A 138 10.40 -17.58 2.71
C GLY A 138 8.96 -17.07 2.78
N LEU A 139 7.99 -17.96 2.96
CA LEU A 139 6.57 -17.61 3.04
C LEU A 139 6.23 -16.79 4.29
N ILE A 140 6.73 -17.21 5.45
CA ILE A 140 6.60 -16.44 6.71
C ILE A 140 7.20 -15.05 6.55
N MET A 141 8.40 -15.00 5.99
CA MET A 141 9.18 -13.78 5.86
C MET A 141 8.56 -12.78 4.89
N PHE A 142 8.05 -13.28 3.77
CA PHE A 142 7.32 -12.47 2.82
C PHE A 142 5.97 -12.00 3.38
N GLY A 143 5.29 -12.81 4.20
CA GLY A 143 4.10 -12.36 4.93
C GLY A 143 4.41 -11.24 5.95
N TYR A 144 5.51 -11.37 6.69
CA TYR A 144 5.96 -10.33 7.63
C TYR A 144 6.27 -9.00 6.92
N LEU A 145 6.96 -9.03 5.77
CA LEU A 145 7.16 -7.84 4.94
C LEU A 145 5.84 -7.27 4.43
N SER A 146 4.90 -8.14 4.03
CA SER A 146 3.61 -7.70 3.51
C SER A 146 2.84 -6.89 4.53
N MET A 147 2.85 -7.30 5.80
CA MET A 147 2.26 -6.54 6.91
C MET A 147 2.87 -5.14 7.04
N TRP A 148 4.21 -5.05 7.05
CA TRP A 148 4.91 -3.77 7.16
C TRP A 148 4.61 -2.84 5.97
N PHE A 149 4.61 -3.39 4.75
CA PHE A 149 4.28 -2.66 3.52
C PHE A 149 2.83 -2.17 3.49
N ILE A 150 1.89 -2.96 4.00
CA ILE A 150 0.49 -2.57 4.18
C ILE A 150 0.38 -1.40 5.16
N ASP A 151 1.11 -1.45 6.27
CA ASP A 151 1.12 -0.36 7.25
C ASP A 151 1.73 0.91 6.67
N VAL A 152 2.78 0.81 5.84
CA VAL A 152 3.33 1.96 5.11
C VAL A 152 2.23 2.60 4.25
N ALA A 153 1.51 1.82 3.45
CA ALA A 153 0.47 2.33 2.58
C ALA A 153 -0.69 2.97 3.38
N LYS A 154 -1.16 2.30 4.45
CA LYS A 154 -2.23 2.81 5.32
C LYS A 154 -1.82 4.10 6.01
N LYS A 155 -0.73 4.12 6.77
CA LYS A 155 -0.22 5.32 7.47
C LYS A 155 -0.01 6.49 6.51
N THR A 156 0.44 6.20 5.29
CA THR A 156 0.56 7.22 4.26
C THR A 156 -0.77 7.80 3.81
N ALA A 157 -1.79 6.96 3.62
CA ALA A 157 -3.15 7.42 3.32
C ALA A 157 -3.68 8.35 4.43
N TYR A 158 -3.24 8.14 5.67
CA TYR A 158 -3.49 8.99 6.84
C TYR A 158 -2.52 10.18 7.00
N TRP A 159 -1.65 10.43 6.02
CA TRP A 159 -0.68 11.54 6.01
C TRP A 159 0.40 11.48 7.09
N GLU A 160 0.64 10.32 7.70
CA GLU A 160 1.77 10.16 8.60
C GLU A 160 3.08 10.31 7.82
N GLU A 161 4.01 11.10 8.33
CA GLU A 161 5.29 11.38 7.66
C GLU A 161 6.40 10.38 8.01
N GLU A 162 6.19 9.56 9.04
CA GLU A 162 7.18 8.61 9.56
C GLU A 162 6.85 7.17 9.13
N PRO A 163 7.86 6.33 8.84
CA PRO A 163 7.69 4.89 8.61
C PRO A 163 7.08 4.18 9.83
N PRO A 164 6.19 3.19 9.65
CA PRO A 164 5.77 2.32 10.75
C PRO A 164 6.96 1.57 11.34
N HIS A 165 6.87 1.27 12.63
CA HIS A 165 7.74 0.29 13.26
C HIS A 165 7.58 -1.11 12.62
N TRP A 166 8.58 -1.96 12.81
CA TRP A 166 8.48 -3.36 12.43
C TRP A 166 7.26 -4.01 13.08
N PRO A 167 6.49 -4.85 12.36
CA PRO A 167 5.32 -5.52 12.91
C PRO A 167 5.68 -6.33 14.16
N ASP A 168 4.79 -6.32 15.16
CA ASP A 168 4.94 -7.20 16.32
C ASP A 168 4.87 -8.66 15.84
N PRO A 169 5.89 -9.49 16.14
CA PRO A 169 5.86 -10.91 15.84
C PRO A 169 4.62 -11.62 16.38
N SER A 170 3.97 -11.14 17.43
CA SER A 170 2.76 -11.76 17.99
C SER A 170 1.56 -11.80 17.02
N MET A 171 1.55 -10.97 15.97
CA MET A 171 0.45 -10.83 15.01
C MET A 171 0.46 -11.89 13.89
N TRP A 172 0.82 -13.14 14.22
CA TRP A 172 0.91 -14.25 13.26
C TRP A 172 -0.41 -14.55 12.52
N THR A 173 -1.55 -14.28 13.15
CA THR A 173 -2.88 -14.50 12.55
C THR A 173 -3.14 -13.57 11.37
N ASP A 174 -2.63 -12.34 11.43
CA ASP A 174 -2.83 -11.34 10.40
C ASP A 174 -1.84 -11.53 9.23
N LEU A 175 -0.72 -12.21 9.50
CA LEU A 175 0.35 -12.47 8.54
C LEU A 175 -0.15 -13.17 7.27
N MET A 176 -0.99 -14.20 7.40
CA MET A 176 -1.57 -14.90 6.24
C MET A 176 -2.56 -14.02 5.45
N SER A 177 -3.35 -13.20 6.15
CA SER A 177 -4.33 -12.32 5.53
C SER A 177 -3.65 -11.20 4.74
N ASP A 178 -2.61 -10.59 5.32
CA ASP A 178 -1.84 -9.52 4.70
C ASP A 178 -0.98 -10.01 3.54
N TRP A 179 -0.37 -11.19 3.68
CA TRP A 179 0.25 -11.90 2.58
C TRP A 179 -0.73 -12.12 1.42
N ALA A 180 -1.92 -12.66 1.72
CA ALA A 180 -2.92 -12.97 0.70
C ALA A 180 -3.37 -11.72 -0.06
N LYS A 181 -3.44 -10.54 0.58
CA LYS A 181 -3.79 -9.27 -0.08
C LYS A 181 -2.77 -8.85 -1.13
N ILE A 182 -1.48 -8.99 -0.85
CA ILE A 182 -0.43 -8.67 -1.83
C ILE A 182 -0.37 -9.76 -2.90
N ALA A 183 -0.28 -11.03 -2.49
CA ALA A 183 -0.19 -12.15 -3.41
C ALA A 183 -1.35 -12.20 -4.41
N SER A 184 -2.59 -11.98 -3.93
CA SER A 184 -3.76 -11.99 -4.81
C SER A 184 -3.77 -10.83 -5.80
N ALA A 185 -3.21 -9.67 -5.47
CA ALA A 185 -3.06 -8.57 -6.42
C ALA A 185 -2.08 -8.94 -7.54
N TYR A 186 -0.94 -9.57 -7.20
CA TYR A 186 0.01 -10.08 -8.19
C TYR A 186 -0.63 -11.17 -9.07
N VAL A 187 -1.29 -12.16 -8.46
CA VAL A 187 -1.97 -13.24 -9.21
C VAL A 187 -3.03 -12.68 -10.15
N ALA A 188 -3.89 -11.76 -9.67
CA ALA A 188 -4.92 -11.15 -10.51
C ALA A 188 -4.30 -10.32 -11.67
N SER A 189 -3.21 -9.61 -11.41
CA SER A 189 -2.53 -8.76 -12.40
C SER A 189 -1.84 -9.58 -13.49
N PHE A 190 -1.22 -10.70 -13.12
CA PHE A 190 -0.41 -11.53 -14.02
C PHE A 190 -1.08 -12.85 -14.38
N LEU A 191 -2.39 -13.00 -14.14
CA LEU A 191 -3.13 -14.23 -14.40
C LEU A 191 -2.91 -14.79 -15.83
N PRO A 192 -2.98 -13.99 -16.91
CA PRO A 192 -2.75 -14.51 -18.26
C PRO A 192 -1.33 -15.06 -18.44
N VAL A 193 -0.34 -14.39 -17.86
CA VAL A 193 1.08 -14.80 -17.90
C VAL A 193 1.28 -16.10 -17.13
N ILE A 194 0.70 -16.19 -15.92
CA ILE A 194 0.76 -17.39 -15.08
C ILE A 194 0.11 -18.59 -15.77
N VAL A 195 -1.06 -18.40 -16.39
CA VAL A 195 -1.77 -19.47 -17.11
C VAL A 195 -0.96 -19.97 -18.30
N LEU A 196 -0.41 -19.07 -19.12
CA LEU A 196 0.43 -19.45 -20.25
C LEU A 196 1.70 -20.18 -19.78
N THR A 197 2.39 -19.65 -18.77
CA THR A 197 3.59 -20.26 -18.19
C THR A 197 3.29 -21.68 -17.68
N SER A 198 2.19 -21.85 -16.95
CA SER A 198 1.78 -23.16 -16.42
C SER A 198 1.48 -24.16 -17.54
N TYR A 199 0.83 -23.70 -18.63
CA TYR A 199 0.56 -24.52 -19.81
C TYR A 199 1.85 -24.95 -20.53
N LEU A 200 2.80 -24.03 -20.73
CA LEU A 200 4.08 -24.34 -21.36
C LEU A 200 4.91 -25.33 -20.54
N ILE A 201 4.93 -25.19 -19.20
CA ILE A 201 5.60 -26.14 -18.31
C ILE A 201 4.92 -27.51 -18.37
N GLY A 202 3.58 -27.57 -18.30
CA GLY A 202 2.84 -28.83 -18.26
C GLY A 202 2.80 -29.59 -19.58
N SER A 203 2.91 -28.90 -20.72
CA SER A 203 2.88 -29.53 -22.05
C SER A 203 4.19 -30.22 -22.43
N GLY A 204 5.26 -30.10 -21.65
CA GLY A 204 6.58 -30.61 -22.02
C GLY A 204 7.14 -29.97 -23.30
N SER A 205 6.55 -28.86 -23.75
CA SER A 205 6.91 -28.17 -25.00
C SER A 205 8.32 -27.56 -24.97
N MET A 206 9.00 -27.59 -23.82
CA MET A 206 10.43 -27.29 -23.73
C MET A 206 11.36 -28.46 -24.13
N GLY A 207 10.84 -29.65 -24.42
CA GLY A 207 11.67 -30.87 -24.57
C GLY A 207 11.44 -31.75 -25.78
N VAL A 208 10.61 -31.37 -26.77
CA VAL A 208 10.21 -32.27 -27.87
C VAL A 208 10.60 -31.71 -29.22
N ALA A 209 11.87 -31.82 -29.59
CA ALA A 209 12.34 -31.56 -30.95
C ALA A 209 13.62 -32.35 -31.27
N GLN A 210 13.57 -33.69 -31.22
CA GLN A 210 14.78 -34.47 -31.52
C GLN A 210 14.62 -35.59 -32.58
N ASP A 211 13.47 -35.82 -33.22
CA ASP A 211 13.40 -37.02 -34.10
C ASP A 211 12.42 -37.01 -35.30
N ILE A 212 12.07 -35.86 -35.87
CA ILE A 212 11.25 -35.85 -37.11
C ILE A 212 12.00 -35.10 -38.21
N GLY A 213 12.39 -35.84 -39.25
CA GLY A 213 13.10 -35.37 -40.47
C GLY A 213 12.29 -34.43 -41.37
N GLN A 214 11.61 -33.46 -40.77
CA GLN A 214 10.86 -32.38 -41.39
C GLN A 214 11.35 -31.04 -40.85
N GLU A 215 12.68 -30.85 -40.92
CA GLU A 215 13.43 -29.80 -40.20
C GLU A 215 12.91 -28.38 -40.49
N ASP A 216 12.62 -28.05 -41.75
CA ASP A 216 12.25 -26.68 -42.12
C ASP A 216 10.85 -26.24 -41.68
N ALA A 217 9.87 -27.17 -41.71
CA ALA A 217 8.49 -26.84 -41.38
C ALA A 217 8.29 -26.77 -39.86
N VAL A 218 8.93 -27.69 -39.12
CA VAL A 218 8.92 -27.70 -37.66
C VAL A 218 9.65 -26.46 -37.12
N ALA A 219 10.84 -26.14 -37.65
CA ALA A 219 11.59 -24.96 -37.22
C ALA A 219 10.84 -23.64 -37.43
N ARG A 220 10.14 -23.49 -38.57
CA ARG A 220 9.31 -22.29 -38.83
C ARG A 220 8.13 -22.18 -37.88
N TRP A 221 7.47 -23.31 -37.58
CA TRP A 221 6.35 -23.34 -36.64
C TRP A 221 6.82 -23.02 -35.21
N GLU A 222 7.93 -23.59 -34.77
CA GLU A 222 8.54 -23.31 -33.46
C GLU A 222 8.95 -21.84 -33.33
N ALA A 223 9.62 -21.27 -34.34
CA ALA A 223 9.98 -19.86 -34.35
C ALA A 223 8.75 -18.95 -34.27
N GLY A 224 7.69 -19.27 -35.03
CA GLY A 224 6.42 -18.55 -34.99
C GLY A 224 5.73 -18.63 -33.62
N PHE A 225 5.71 -19.81 -33.01
CA PHE A 225 5.15 -20.03 -31.68
C PHE A 225 5.94 -19.27 -30.60
N MET A 226 7.27 -19.34 -30.63
CA MET A 226 8.13 -18.62 -29.68
C MET A 226 8.00 -17.11 -29.82
N ALA A 227 7.89 -16.58 -31.05
CA ALA A 227 7.61 -15.17 -31.28
C ALA A 227 6.25 -14.76 -30.70
N PHE A 228 5.20 -15.57 -30.92
CA PHE A 228 3.88 -15.34 -30.33
C PHE A 228 3.94 -15.33 -28.80
N VAL A 229 4.61 -16.30 -28.19
CA VAL A 229 4.79 -16.40 -26.74
C VAL A 229 5.52 -15.17 -26.20
N ALA A 230 6.61 -14.74 -26.85
CA ALA A 230 7.35 -13.55 -26.47
C ALA A 230 6.48 -12.27 -26.53
N ILE A 231 5.73 -12.08 -27.61
CA ILE A 231 4.78 -10.96 -27.76
C ILE A 231 3.72 -11.02 -26.65
N PHE A 232 3.19 -12.21 -26.35
CA PHE A 232 2.21 -12.41 -25.30
C PHE A 232 2.77 -11.99 -23.92
N TYR A 233 3.98 -12.43 -23.55
CA TYR A 233 4.63 -12.04 -22.30
C TYR A 233 4.85 -10.53 -22.22
N VAL A 234 5.26 -9.88 -23.31
CA VAL A 234 5.45 -8.43 -23.33
C VAL A 234 4.13 -7.70 -23.14
N VAL A 235 3.10 -8.05 -23.92
CA VAL A 235 1.79 -7.36 -23.87
C VAL A 235 1.13 -7.57 -22.50
N PHE A 236 0.99 -8.81 -22.05
CA PHE A 236 0.31 -9.10 -20.78
C PHE A 236 1.18 -8.77 -19.56
N GLY A 237 2.51 -8.79 -19.69
CA GLY A 237 3.42 -8.30 -18.66
C GLY A 237 3.26 -6.80 -18.43
N VAL A 238 3.23 -6.00 -19.49
CA VAL A 238 3.01 -4.55 -19.39
C VAL A 238 1.59 -4.24 -18.87
N LEU A 239 0.56 -4.93 -19.35
CA LEU A 239 -0.80 -4.76 -18.84
C LEU A 239 -0.91 -5.15 -17.36
N GLY A 240 -0.27 -6.24 -16.94
CA GLY A 240 -0.22 -6.66 -15.53
C GLY A 240 0.46 -5.63 -14.65
N LEU A 241 1.63 -5.10 -15.08
CA LEU A 241 2.32 -4.02 -14.38
C LEU A 241 1.49 -2.73 -14.32
N ALA A 242 0.73 -2.42 -15.36
CA ALA A 242 -0.16 -1.26 -15.39
C ALA A 242 -1.44 -1.45 -14.55
N TYR A 243 -1.84 -2.69 -14.25
CA TYR A 243 -3.00 -3.04 -13.40
C TYR A 243 -2.61 -3.12 -11.91
N LEU A 244 -1.40 -3.60 -11.64
CA LEU A 244 -0.90 -3.93 -10.30
C LEU A 244 -1.00 -2.79 -9.27
N PRO A 245 -0.65 -1.52 -9.55
CA PRO A 245 -0.73 -0.44 -8.55
C PRO A 245 -2.15 -0.25 -8.01
N MET A 246 -3.16 -0.25 -8.88
CA MET A 246 -4.55 -0.09 -8.46
C MET A 246 -5.07 -1.35 -7.77
N ALA A 247 -4.68 -2.53 -8.23
CA ALA A 247 -5.04 -3.80 -7.61
C ALA A 247 -4.49 -3.92 -6.18
N LEU A 248 -3.21 -3.60 -5.98
CA LEU A 248 -2.58 -3.54 -4.65
C LEU A 248 -3.28 -2.51 -3.76
N MET A 249 -3.47 -1.28 -4.25
CA MET A 249 -4.12 -0.23 -3.47
C MET A 249 -5.54 -0.64 -3.04
N ALA A 250 -6.30 -1.27 -3.93
CA ALA A 250 -7.63 -1.79 -3.61
C ALA A 250 -7.58 -2.86 -2.51
N ASN A 251 -6.73 -3.88 -2.65
CA ASN A 251 -6.66 -4.96 -1.66
C ASN A 251 -6.19 -4.47 -0.29
N VAL A 252 -5.18 -3.61 -0.28
CA VAL A 252 -4.56 -3.09 0.95
C VAL A 252 -5.50 -2.18 1.71
N LEU A 253 -6.17 -1.26 1.02
CA LEU A 253 -6.98 -0.23 1.68
C LEU A 253 -8.42 -0.67 1.95
N LEU A 254 -8.98 -1.58 1.15
CA LEU A 254 -10.29 -2.19 1.44
C LEU A 254 -10.17 -3.37 2.43
N GLY A 255 -8.95 -3.83 2.72
CA GLY A 255 -8.72 -4.96 3.60
C GLY A 255 -9.20 -6.30 3.06
N SER A 256 -9.49 -6.40 1.76
CA SER A 256 -9.99 -7.62 1.10
C SER A 256 -9.01 -8.11 0.04
N CYS A 257 -8.62 -9.39 0.08
CA CYS A 257 -7.77 -9.98 -0.95
C CYS A 257 -8.50 -10.20 -2.29
N PHE A 258 -9.84 -10.06 -2.33
CA PHE A 258 -10.63 -10.30 -3.53
C PHE A 258 -10.92 -9.04 -4.35
N ALA A 259 -10.64 -7.84 -3.82
CA ALA A 259 -10.95 -6.60 -4.52
C ALA A 259 -10.24 -6.49 -5.89
N ALA A 260 -9.00 -6.98 -5.97
CA ALA A 260 -8.20 -7.03 -7.19
C ALA A 260 -8.77 -7.94 -8.29
N TRP A 261 -9.67 -8.87 -7.95
CA TRP A 261 -10.24 -9.84 -8.91
C TRP A 261 -11.41 -9.26 -9.71
N ASN A 262 -11.87 -8.06 -9.40
CA ASN A 262 -12.90 -7.37 -10.16
C ASN A 262 -12.25 -6.36 -11.13
N PRO A 263 -11.95 -6.75 -12.39
CA PRO A 263 -11.26 -5.86 -13.33
C PRO A 263 -12.09 -4.63 -13.67
N VAL A 264 -13.41 -4.73 -13.67
CA VAL A 264 -14.30 -3.59 -13.90
C VAL A 264 -14.13 -2.55 -12.78
N PHE A 265 -14.08 -3.00 -11.52
CA PHE A 265 -13.83 -2.11 -10.37
C PHE A 265 -12.46 -1.45 -10.43
N VAL A 266 -11.39 -2.23 -10.70
CA VAL A 266 -10.00 -1.72 -10.74
C VAL A 266 -9.80 -0.75 -11.90
N VAL A 267 -10.18 -1.14 -13.12
CA VAL A 267 -10.04 -0.28 -14.32
C VAL A 267 -10.88 0.98 -14.20
N ARG A 268 -12.12 0.89 -13.70
CA ARG A 268 -12.96 2.07 -13.47
C ARG A 268 -12.35 3.00 -12.43
N SER A 269 -11.75 2.45 -11.37
CA SER A 269 -11.05 3.24 -10.34
C SER A 269 -9.84 3.96 -10.92
N ALA A 270 -8.99 3.28 -11.69
CA ALA A 270 -7.87 3.90 -12.41
C ALA A 270 -8.36 5.01 -13.37
N TRP A 271 -9.46 4.78 -14.08
CA TRP A 271 -10.03 5.74 -15.02
C TRP A 271 -10.61 7.00 -14.36
N ARG A 272 -11.04 6.93 -13.09
CA ARG A 272 -11.52 8.11 -12.33
C ARG A 272 -10.39 9.08 -11.97
N ILE A 273 -9.14 8.59 -11.91
CA ILE A 273 -7.97 9.36 -11.46
C ILE A 273 -6.80 9.27 -12.47
N LYS A 274 -7.12 9.32 -13.77
CA LYS A 274 -6.19 9.00 -14.88
C LYS A 274 -4.82 9.66 -14.79
N LYS A 275 -4.78 10.96 -14.44
CA LYS A 275 -3.54 11.74 -14.45
C LYS A 275 -2.62 11.31 -13.32
N GLU A 276 -3.14 11.27 -12.11
CA GLU A 276 -2.41 10.85 -10.92
C GLU A 276 -2.01 9.37 -11.03
N TYR A 277 -2.92 8.54 -11.55
CA TYR A 277 -2.65 7.12 -11.79
C TYR A 277 -1.56 6.88 -12.82
N ALA A 278 -1.58 7.57 -13.96
CA ALA A 278 -0.54 7.42 -14.99
C ALA A 278 0.85 7.77 -14.44
N ILE A 279 0.95 8.82 -13.62
CA ILE A 279 2.20 9.19 -12.95
C ILE A 279 2.61 8.10 -11.95
N ALA A 280 1.68 7.64 -11.12
CA ALA A 280 1.97 6.60 -10.13
C ALA A 280 2.42 5.29 -10.80
N ALA A 281 1.75 4.86 -11.86
CA ALA A 281 2.09 3.67 -12.64
C ALA A 281 3.45 3.81 -13.34
N ALA A 282 3.76 4.99 -13.90
CA ALA A 282 5.07 5.24 -14.50
C ALA A 282 6.21 5.16 -13.48
N VAL A 283 6.02 5.76 -12.29
CA VAL A 283 7.00 5.66 -11.19
C VAL A 283 7.13 4.22 -10.70
N PHE A 284 6.02 3.50 -10.56
CA PHE A 284 6.01 2.09 -10.15
C PHE A 284 6.82 1.23 -11.15
N LEU A 285 6.58 1.41 -12.45
CA LEU A 285 7.29 0.71 -13.52
C LEU A 285 8.78 1.05 -13.53
N ALA A 286 9.13 2.34 -13.41
CA ALA A 286 10.53 2.78 -13.37
C ALA A 286 11.30 2.17 -12.19
N LEU A 287 10.67 2.13 -11.01
CA LEU A 287 11.26 1.53 -9.82
C LEU A 287 11.41 0.00 -9.96
N SER A 288 10.40 -0.69 -10.48
CA SER A 288 10.49 -2.13 -10.76
C SER A 288 11.58 -2.45 -11.78
N ALA A 289 11.70 -1.64 -12.84
CA ALA A 289 12.76 -1.78 -13.83
C ALA A 289 14.15 -1.54 -13.23
N ALA A 290 14.30 -0.52 -12.37
CA ALA A 290 15.55 -0.24 -11.68
C ALA A 290 15.97 -1.40 -10.76
N SER A 291 15.04 -1.98 -10.00
CA SER A 291 15.32 -3.18 -9.18
C SER A 291 15.73 -4.38 -10.03
N ALA A 292 15.04 -4.63 -11.15
CA ALA A 292 15.37 -5.73 -12.06
C ALA A 292 16.77 -5.55 -12.70
N VAL A 293 17.13 -4.32 -13.08
CA VAL A 293 18.46 -4.00 -13.61
C VAL A 293 19.53 -4.21 -12.54
N ALA A 294 19.28 -3.80 -11.29
CA ALA A 294 20.20 -4.02 -10.19
C ALA A 294 20.46 -5.52 -9.96
N GLU A 295 19.41 -6.34 -9.96
CA GLU A 295 19.53 -7.80 -9.84
C GLU A 295 20.28 -8.42 -11.03
N ALA A 296 20.00 -7.97 -12.26
CA ALA A 296 20.70 -8.43 -13.46
C ALA A 296 22.20 -8.11 -13.42
N ILE A 297 22.58 -6.91 -12.96
CA ILE A 297 23.99 -6.51 -12.81
C ILE A 297 24.69 -7.40 -11.78
N VAL A 298 24.06 -7.66 -10.63
CA VAL A 298 24.65 -8.53 -9.60
C VAL A 298 24.81 -9.96 -10.09
N THR A 299 23.81 -10.46 -10.81
CA THR A 299 23.88 -11.80 -11.43
C THR A 299 25.01 -11.88 -12.46
N ALA A 300 25.19 -10.84 -13.27
CA ALA A 300 26.22 -10.81 -14.32
C ALA A 300 27.65 -10.62 -13.81
N THR A 301 27.83 -10.04 -12.61
CA THR A 301 29.16 -9.69 -12.07
C THR A 301 29.70 -10.71 -11.06
N GLU A 302 28.92 -11.72 -10.69
CA GLU A 302 29.28 -12.77 -9.71
C GLU A 302 29.75 -12.22 -8.34
N LEU A 303 29.46 -10.95 -8.01
CA LEU A 303 29.84 -10.31 -6.74
C LEU A 303 28.96 -10.85 -5.61
N MET A 304 29.29 -12.05 -5.10
CA MET A 304 28.34 -12.86 -4.33
C MET A 304 27.85 -12.24 -3.00
N ILE A 305 28.70 -11.54 -2.24
CA ILE A 305 28.35 -11.21 -0.85
C ILE A 305 27.88 -9.76 -0.70
N PHE A 306 28.75 -8.79 -0.94
CA PHE A 306 28.41 -7.38 -0.73
C PHE A 306 27.32 -6.89 -1.69
N ALA A 307 27.32 -7.35 -2.94
CA ALA A 307 26.33 -6.91 -3.91
C ALA A 307 24.92 -7.46 -3.58
N GLY A 308 24.83 -8.63 -2.94
CA GLY A 308 23.55 -9.19 -2.50
C GLY A 308 22.85 -8.34 -1.43
N VAL A 309 23.58 -7.86 -0.42
CA VAL A 309 23.01 -6.96 0.61
C VAL A 309 22.55 -5.64 -0.02
N VAL A 310 23.32 -5.09 -0.95
CA VAL A 310 22.97 -3.85 -1.67
C VAL A 310 21.72 -4.04 -2.51
N VAL A 311 21.57 -5.18 -3.22
CA VAL A 311 20.35 -5.49 -3.96
C VAL A 311 19.16 -5.61 -3.03
N MET A 312 19.28 -6.31 -1.90
CA MET A 312 18.19 -6.39 -0.91
C MET A 312 17.82 -5.00 -0.35
N PHE A 313 18.80 -4.10 -0.19
CA PHE A 313 18.54 -2.71 0.19
C PHE A 313 17.74 -1.97 -0.87
N ILE A 314 18.13 -2.08 -2.13
CA ILE A 314 17.42 -1.47 -3.26
C ILE A 314 15.99 -2.03 -3.38
N GLU A 315 15.81 -3.34 -3.24
CA GLU A 315 14.50 -4.00 -3.30
C GLU A 315 13.56 -3.52 -2.20
N ILE A 316 14.02 -3.55 -0.94
CA ILE A 316 13.20 -3.09 0.19
C ILE A 316 12.90 -1.60 0.04
N TYR A 317 13.91 -0.77 -0.31
CA TYR A 317 13.71 0.65 -0.57
C TYR A 317 12.63 0.89 -1.64
N THR A 318 12.74 0.23 -2.79
CA THR A 318 11.78 0.33 -3.89
C THR A 318 10.37 -0.05 -3.44
N MET A 319 10.23 -1.14 -2.68
CA MET A 319 8.92 -1.59 -2.19
C MET A 319 8.30 -0.57 -1.21
N VAL A 320 9.09 0.00 -0.29
CA VAL A 320 8.60 1.06 0.62
C VAL A 320 8.16 2.28 -0.17
N VAL A 321 8.93 2.72 -1.16
CA VAL A 321 8.59 3.86 -2.03
C VAL A 321 7.30 3.57 -2.81
N GLN A 322 7.13 2.36 -3.36
CA GLN A 322 5.91 1.95 -4.05
C GLN A 322 4.69 1.98 -3.12
N MET A 323 4.80 1.44 -1.91
CA MET A 323 3.68 1.45 -0.94
C MET A 323 3.34 2.86 -0.45
N ARG A 324 4.36 3.69 -0.22
CA ARG A 324 4.20 5.12 0.08
C ARG A 324 3.50 5.84 -1.09
N LEU A 325 3.85 5.51 -2.33
CA LEU A 325 3.21 6.09 -3.51
C LEU A 325 1.73 5.72 -3.59
N LEU A 326 1.38 4.46 -3.31
CA LEU A 326 -0.02 4.00 -3.30
C LEU A 326 -0.84 4.68 -2.20
N GLY A 327 -0.30 4.78 -0.98
CA GLY A 327 -0.97 5.49 0.10
C GLY A 327 -1.17 6.98 -0.22
N LEU A 328 -0.16 7.63 -0.82
CA LEU A 328 -0.24 9.03 -1.24
C LEU A 328 -1.32 9.21 -2.32
N LEU A 329 -1.35 8.31 -3.31
CA LEU A 329 -2.34 8.32 -4.39
C LEU A 329 -3.74 8.25 -3.80
N TYR A 330 -4.01 7.26 -2.94
CA TYR A 330 -5.30 7.11 -2.30
C TYR A 330 -5.66 8.34 -1.46
N GLY A 331 -4.78 8.77 -0.56
CA GLY A 331 -5.03 9.94 0.29
C GLY A 331 -5.38 11.18 -0.54
N MET A 332 -4.70 11.36 -1.69
CA MET A 332 -4.97 12.47 -2.61
C MET A 332 -6.30 12.35 -3.35
N THR A 333 -6.81 11.14 -3.57
CA THR A 333 -7.94 10.90 -4.47
C THR A 333 -9.14 10.19 -3.87
N GLN A 334 -9.16 9.96 -2.56
CA GLN A 334 -10.21 9.23 -1.85
C GLN A 334 -11.64 9.69 -2.21
N THR A 335 -11.87 11.00 -2.27
CA THR A 335 -13.19 11.58 -2.61
C THR A 335 -13.64 11.27 -4.04
N ARG A 336 -12.69 11.16 -4.98
CA ARG A 336 -12.93 10.80 -6.39
C ARG A 336 -13.12 9.30 -6.58
N LEU A 337 -12.40 8.49 -5.80
CA LEU A 337 -12.50 7.03 -5.84
C LEU A 337 -13.85 6.54 -5.31
N ALA A 338 -14.35 7.16 -4.24
CA ALA A 338 -15.67 6.87 -3.64
C ALA A 338 -15.87 5.37 -3.32
N TRP A 339 -14.85 4.73 -2.76
CA TRP A 339 -14.88 3.30 -2.43
C TRP A 339 -15.71 2.96 -1.18
N PHE A 340 -15.90 3.91 -0.27
CA PHE A 340 -16.58 3.73 1.02
C PHE A 340 -17.90 4.51 1.11
N ARG A 341 -18.68 4.52 0.01
CA ARG A 341 -19.99 5.19 -0.01
C ARG A 341 -21.13 4.20 0.13
#